data_AF-A0A9D7LUJ7-F1
#
_entry.id   AF-A0A9D7LUJ7-F1
#
_cell.length_a   1.000
_cell.length_b   1.000
_cell.length_c   1.000
_cell.angle_alpha   90.00
_cell.angle_beta   90.00
_cell.angle_gamma   90.00
#
_symmetry.space_group_name_H-M   'P 1'
#
loop_
_entity.id
_entity.type
_entity.pdbx_description
1 polymer ?
#
loop_
_entity_poly.entity_id
_entity_poly.type
_entity_poly.pdbx_seq_one_letter_code
_entity_poly.pdbx_strand_id
1 'polypeptide(L)'
;MIQANNVQGRLALDGRGLDALRLQAKQNPDQALKAVSQQFESVFLHTLLKSMRDATPQDGLMDSDQTRAYTSMLDQQMAQSLSTKGIGLGDVMFRQLMRNRAAVAGVEPPAQATGATAPIVTTKPVTESISGGVKTEAERRGQDFLARMKDYAVEVSNATGIPARFLLGQAALESGWGKHEIRAADGSQSFNLFGIKAGSNWGGRSVEVMTTEYVDGAPRKVLQKFRAYASYAEAFQDYASLMQGNRRYASVLKQTDSAGFAQGLQRAGYATDPQYAEKLTSILNGARMRQTLIA
;
A
#
# COMPACT_ATOMS: atom_id res chain seq x y z
N MET A 1 10.09 -53.96 -12.59
CA MET A 1 10.53 -52.63 -12.10
C MET A 1 10.57 -51.68 -13.28
N ILE A 2 9.66 -50.71 -13.36
CA ILE A 2 9.63 -49.68 -14.41
C ILE A 2 9.69 -48.31 -13.72
N GLN A 3 10.63 -47.50 -14.20
CA GLN A 3 11.12 -46.25 -13.63
C GLN A 3 10.03 -45.17 -13.53
N ALA A 4 10.08 -44.41 -12.44
CA ALA A 4 9.29 -43.20 -12.21
C ALA A 4 9.65 -42.14 -13.26
N ASN A 5 8.73 -41.92 -14.21
CA ASN A 5 8.91 -40.92 -15.25
C ASN A 5 8.68 -39.51 -14.68
N ASN A 6 9.70 -38.69 -14.86
CA ASN A 6 9.86 -37.37 -14.31
C ASN A 6 8.90 -36.38 -15.04
N VAL A 7 7.83 -35.95 -14.36
CA VAL A 7 6.86 -34.95 -14.85
C VAL A 7 7.35 -33.52 -14.56
N GLN A 8 8.53 -33.36 -13.96
CA GLN A 8 9.14 -32.07 -13.67
C GLN A 8 9.78 -31.52 -14.95
N GLY A 9 9.06 -30.68 -15.70
CA GLY A 9 9.68 -29.80 -16.70
C GLY A 9 8.98 -29.66 -18.05
N ARG A 10 7.85 -30.31 -18.31
CA ARG A 10 7.09 -30.04 -19.54
C ARG A 10 6.09 -28.92 -19.28
N LEU A 11 6.50 -27.68 -19.63
CA LEU A 11 5.68 -26.48 -19.68
C LEU A 11 4.25 -26.82 -20.14
N ALA A 12 3.24 -26.41 -19.36
CA ALA A 12 1.82 -26.50 -19.69
C ALA A 12 1.39 -25.47 -20.77
N LEU A 13 2.29 -25.16 -21.72
CA LEU A 13 1.99 -24.44 -22.95
C LEU A 13 1.66 -25.40 -24.11
N ASP A 14 1.78 -26.72 -23.87
CA ASP A 14 1.47 -27.75 -24.86
C ASP A 14 0.10 -28.38 -24.55
N GLY A 15 -0.80 -28.42 -25.54
CA GLY A 15 -2.21 -28.81 -25.35
C GLY A 15 -2.42 -30.20 -24.73
N ARG A 16 -1.43 -31.09 -24.88
CA ARG A 16 -1.43 -32.44 -24.28
C ARG A 16 -1.22 -32.45 -22.76
N GLY A 17 -0.56 -31.44 -22.20
CA GLY A 17 -0.36 -31.31 -20.74
C GLY A 17 -1.66 -30.95 -20.01
N LEU A 18 -2.52 -30.17 -20.66
CA LEU A 18 -3.83 -29.78 -20.14
C LEU A 18 -4.80 -30.96 -20.07
N ASP A 19 -4.78 -31.85 -21.06
CA ASP A 19 -5.66 -33.02 -21.07
C ASP A 19 -5.24 -34.06 -20.02
N ALA A 20 -3.93 -34.23 -19.79
CA ALA A 20 -3.41 -35.04 -18.69
C ALA A 20 -3.80 -34.46 -17.31
N LEU A 21 -3.71 -33.14 -17.13
CA LEU A 21 -4.16 -32.45 -15.91
C LEU A 21 -5.66 -32.58 -15.69
N ARG A 22 -6.47 -32.50 -16.75
CA ARG A 22 -7.94 -32.72 -16.67
C ARG A 22 -8.30 -34.14 -16.30
N LEU A 23 -7.59 -35.14 -16.84
CA LEU A 23 -7.81 -36.55 -16.49
C LEU A 23 -7.40 -36.81 -15.02
N GLN A 24 -6.30 -36.23 -14.57
CA GLN A 24 -5.82 -36.35 -13.19
C GLN A 24 -6.72 -35.60 -12.20
N ALA A 25 -7.29 -34.45 -12.57
CA ALA A 25 -8.26 -33.72 -11.76
C ALA A 25 -9.58 -34.48 -11.53
N LYS A 26 -9.96 -35.36 -12.47
CA LYS A 26 -11.12 -36.26 -12.30
C LYS A 26 -10.85 -37.42 -11.35
N GLN A 27 -9.60 -37.90 -11.28
CA GLN A 27 -9.23 -39.05 -10.44
C GLN A 27 -8.79 -38.64 -9.04
N ASN A 28 -8.01 -37.57 -8.90
CA ASN A 28 -7.47 -37.08 -7.63
C ASN A 28 -7.46 -35.54 -7.64
N PRO A 29 -8.59 -34.90 -7.26
CA PRO A 29 -8.75 -33.45 -7.37
C PRO A 29 -7.73 -32.67 -6.54
N ASP A 30 -7.31 -33.20 -5.39
CA ASP A 30 -6.40 -32.49 -4.48
C ASP A 30 -4.95 -32.50 -5.00
N GLN A 31 -4.49 -33.61 -5.57
CA GLN A 31 -3.16 -33.68 -6.19
C GLN A 31 -3.08 -32.81 -7.45
N ALA A 32 -4.16 -32.77 -8.25
CA ALA A 32 -4.23 -31.91 -9.43
C ALA A 32 -4.21 -30.41 -9.05
N LEU A 33 -4.93 -30.03 -7.98
CA LEU A 33 -4.92 -28.66 -7.46
C LEU A 33 -3.54 -28.24 -6.97
N LYS A 34 -2.82 -29.13 -6.28
CA LYS A 34 -1.44 -28.87 -5.85
C LYS A 34 -0.50 -28.70 -7.04
N ALA A 35 -0.59 -29.58 -8.03
CA ALA A 35 0.22 -29.49 -9.25
C ALA A 35 -0.03 -28.17 -10.02
N VAL A 36 -1.29 -27.78 -10.19
CA VAL A 36 -1.66 -26.51 -10.86
C VAL A 36 -1.18 -25.29 -10.05
N SER A 37 -1.27 -25.34 -8.72
CA SER A 37 -0.82 -24.24 -7.87
C SER A 37 0.71 -24.04 -7.95
N GLN A 38 1.48 -25.13 -8.03
CA GLN A 38 2.94 -25.07 -8.25
C GLN A 38 3.30 -24.54 -9.65
N GLN A 39 2.51 -24.87 -10.67
CA GLN A 39 2.68 -24.32 -12.02
C GLN A 39 2.33 -22.82 -12.09
N PHE A 40 1.34 -22.38 -11.32
CA PHE A 40 1.02 -20.96 -11.23
C PHE A 40 2.14 -20.17 -10.56
N GLU A 41 2.72 -20.72 -9.48
CA GLU A 41 3.87 -20.12 -8.79
C GLU A 41 5.07 -19.95 -9.72
N SER A 42 5.39 -20.94 -10.58
CA SER A 42 6.51 -20.85 -11.52
C SER A 42 6.30 -19.78 -12.60
N VAL A 43 5.08 -19.66 -13.14
CA VAL A 43 4.72 -18.61 -14.11
C VAL A 43 4.81 -17.23 -13.45
N PHE A 44 4.28 -17.10 -12.25
CA PHE A 44 4.31 -15.85 -11.49
C PHE A 44 5.74 -15.40 -11.14
N LEU A 45 6.58 -16.33 -10.67
CA LEU A 45 8.00 -16.06 -10.42
C LEU A 45 8.74 -15.61 -11.68
N HIS A 46 8.46 -16.24 -12.82
CA HIS A 46 9.05 -15.84 -14.09
C HIS A 46 8.64 -14.40 -14.49
N THR A 47 7.37 -14.05 -14.34
CA THR A 47 6.88 -12.69 -14.58
C THR A 47 7.48 -11.68 -13.61
N LEU A 48 7.63 -12.04 -12.33
CA LEU A 48 8.27 -11.18 -11.33
C LEU A 48 9.75 -10.92 -11.65
N LEU A 49 10.53 -11.96 -11.92
CA LEU A 49 11.96 -11.82 -12.26
C LEU A 49 12.15 -10.99 -13.54
N LYS A 50 11.28 -11.19 -14.53
CA LYS A 50 11.27 -10.36 -15.75
C LYS A 50 10.93 -8.90 -15.44
N SER A 51 9.92 -8.65 -14.60
CA SER A 51 9.54 -7.28 -14.21
C SER A 51 10.63 -6.56 -13.41
N MET A 52 11.37 -7.28 -12.56
CA MET A 52 12.50 -6.73 -11.83
C MET A 52 13.65 -6.34 -12.77
N ARG A 53 13.90 -7.17 -13.80
CA ARG A 53 14.90 -6.86 -14.83
C ARG A 53 14.52 -5.66 -15.68
N ASP A 54 13.25 -5.56 -16.07
CA ASP A 54 12.76 -4.43 -16.88
C ASP A 54 12.71 -3.13 -16.04
N ALA A 55 12.66 -3.24 -14.71
CA ALA A 55 12.64 -2.11 -13.77
C ALA A 55 14.03 -1.66 -13.27
N THR A 56 15.10 -2.43 -13.50
CA THR A 56 16.48 -1.99 -13.27
C THR A 56 16.96 -1.15 -14.46
N PRO A 57 17.24 0.17 -14.30
CA PRO A 57 17.72 1.02 -15.38
C PRO A 57 19.10 0.56 -15.87
N GLN A 58 19.23 0.22 -17.16
CA GLN A 58 20.52 -0.11 -17.79
C GLN A 58 21.27 1.13 -18.29
N ASP A 59 21.31 2.20 -17.49
CA ASP A 59 22.07 3.41 -17.84
C ASP A 59 23.17 3.66 -16.82
N GLY A 60 24.33 3.06 -17.10
CA GLY A 60 25.58 3.36 -16.44
C GLY A 60 26.74 3.12 -17.40
N LEU A 61 27.58 4.14 -17.62
CA LEU A 61 28.82 4.13 -18.41
C LEU A 61 29.90 3.13 -17.92
N MET A 62 29.54 2.22 -17.00
CA MET A 62 30.39 1.19 -16.41
C MET A 62 29.89 -0.25 -16.68
N ASP A 63 28.82 -0.42 -17.47
CA ASP A 63 28.21 -1.72 -17.69
C ASP A 63 28.72 -2.42 -18.98
N SER A 64 29.88 -3.06 -18.85
CA SER A 64 30.51 -3.82 -19.93
C SER A 64 29.77 -5.15 -20.21
N ASP A 65 29.90 -5.68 -21.44
CA ASP A 65 29.39 -7.01 -21.82
C ASP A 65 29.87 -8.14 -20.89
N GLN A 66 31.04 -7.97 -20.27
CA GLN A 66 31.60 -8.89 -19.28
C GLN A 66 30.75 -8.98 -18.01
N THR A 67 30.25 -7.84 -17.52
CA THR A 67 29.40 -7.74 -16.33
C THR A 67 28.04 -8.40 -16.58
N ARG A 68 27.50 -8.25 -17.78
CA ARG A 68 26.26 -8.91 -18.22
C ARG A 68 26.39 -10.43 -18.22
N ALA A 69 27.49 -10.96 -18.76
CA ALA A 69 27.74 -12.40 -18.75
C ALA A 69 27.86 -12.95 -17.32
N TYR A 70 28.60 -12.26 -16.44
CA TYR A 70 28.78 -12.70 -15.05
C TYR A 70 27.47 -12.66 -14.24
N THR A 71 26.71 -11.57 -14.39
CA THR A 71 25.38 -11.41 -13.75
C THR A 71 24.41 -12.48 -14.24
N SER A 72 24.42 -12.79 -15.55
CA SER A 72 23.55 -13.84 -16.10
C SER A 72 23.86 -15.24 -15.54
N MET A 73 25.12 -15.52 -15.23
CA MET A 73 25.54 -16.79 -14.63
C MET A 73 25.12 -16.88 -13.16
N LEU A 74 25.24 -15.78 -12.42
CA LEU A 74 24.77 -15.64 -11.03
C LEU A 74 23.24 -15.81 -10.94
N ASP A 75 22.51 -15.17 -11.84
CA ASP A 75 21.06 -15.26 -11.91
C ASP A 75 20.59 -16.67 -12.27
N GLN A 76 21.31 -17.38 -13.16
CA GLN A 76 21.02 -18.79 -13.42
C GLN A 76 21.18 -19.65 -12.17
N GLN A 77 22.22 -19.44 -11.36
CA GLN A 77 22.40 -20.19 -10.11
C GLN A 77 21.37 -19.81 -9.04
N MET A 78 21.01 -18.52 -8.95
CA MET A 78 19.97 -18.04 -8.04
C MET A 78 18.58 -18.56 -8.44
N ALA A 79 18.26 -18.55 -9.74
CA ALA A 79 17.00 -19.09 -10.25
C ALA A 79 16.92 -20.62 -10.05
N GLN A 80 18.03 -21.35 -10.23
CA GLN A 80 18.06 -22.80 -9.99
C GLN A 80 17.83 -23.13 -8.51
N SER A 81 18.39 -22.34 -7.58
CA SER A 81 18.23 -22.51 -6.13
C SER A 81 16.86 -22.05 -5.60
N LEU A 82 16.27 -21.01 -6.19
CA LEU A 82 14.90 -20.56 -5.87
C LEU A 82 13.83 -21.50 -6.47
N SER A 83 14.07 -22.04 -7.67
CA SER A 83 13.17 -22.98 -8.34
C SER A 83 13.08 -24.33 -7.62
N THR A 84 14.20 -24.83 -7.08
CA THR A 84 14.21 -26.09 -6.33
C THR A 84 13.57 -25.97 -4.95
N LYS A 85 13.58 -24.79 -4.33
CA LYS A 85 13.02 -24.58 -2.99
C LYS A 85 11.57 -24.11 -3.01
N GLY A 86 11.13 -23.40 -4.07
CA GLY A 86 9.83 -22.73 -4.13
C GLY A 86 9.71 -21.63 -3.08
N ILE A 87 8.93 -20.58 -3.35
CA ILE A 87 8.65 -19.54 -2.34
C ILE A 87 7.43 -19.90 -1.49
N GLY A 88 6.81 -21.06 -1.73
CA GLY A 88 5.71 -21.61 -0.95
C GLY A 88 4.36 -20.96 -1.26
N LEU A 89 4.29 -20.11 -2.30
CA LEU A 89 3.04 -19.43 -2.66
C LEU A 89 2.01 -20.41 -3.22
N GLY A 90 2.44 -21.44 -3.95
CA GLY A 90 1.57 -22.52 -4.42
C GLY A 90 0.92 -23.29 -3.26
N ASP A 91 1.62 -23.48 -2.15
CA ASP A 91 1.08 -24.18 -0.97
C ASP A 91 0.09 -23.31 -0.17
N VAL A 92 0.25 -21.97 -0.21
CA VAL A 92 -0.70 -21.03 0.39
C VAL A 92 -1.97 -20.94 -0.47
N MET A 93 -1.83 -20.85 -1.79
CA MET A 93 -2.93 -20.90 -2.75
C MET A 93 -3.73 -22.20 -2.60
N PHE A 94 -3.03 -23.34 -2.53
CA PHE A 94 -3.65 -24.65 -2.30
C PHE A 94 -4.45 -24.69 -0.99
N ARG A 95 -3.91 -24.18 0.11
CA ARG A 95 -4.62 -24.09 1.40
C ARG A 95 -5.88 -23.23 1.33
N GLN A 96 -5.82 -22.09 0.64
CA GLN A 96 -6.97 -21.20 0.50
C GLN A 96 -8.06 -21.80 -0.39
N LEU A 97 -7.67 -22.46 -1.49
CA LEU A 97 -8.59 -23.16 -2.39
C LEU A 97 -9.25 -24.36 -1.70
N MET A 98 -8.51 -25.14 -0.90
CA MET A 98 -9.07 -26.22 -0.09
C MET A 98 -10.00 -25.71 1.01
N ARG A 99 -9.65 -24.62 1.70
CA ARG A 99 -10.49 -24.00 2.73
C ARG A 99 -11.79 -23.46 2.13
N ASN A 100 -11.73 -22.84 0.96
CA ASN A 100 -12.91 -22.36 0.26
C ASN A 100 -13.78 -23.54 -0.20
N ARG A 101 -13.17 -24.61 -0.72
CA ARG A 101 -13.90 -25.82 -1.15
C ARG A 101 -14.58 -26.55 0.01
N ALA A 102 -13.95 -26.60 1.19
CA ALA A 102 -14.57 -27.13 2.40
C ALA A 102 -15.79 -26.29 2.85
N ALA A 103 -15.78 -24.97 2.61
CA ALA A 103 -16.92 -24.10 2.87
C ALA A 103 -18.06 -24.29 1.84
N VAL A 104 -17.77 -24.73 0.61
CA VAL A 104 -18.79 -25.03 -0.43
C VAL A 104 -19.31 -26.47 -0.34
N ALA A 105 -18.59 -27.40 0.31
CA ALA A 105 -18.93 -28.82 0.37
C ALA A 105 -19.82 -29.24 1.56
N GLY A 106 -20.24 -28.32 2.44
CA GLY A 106 -21.31 -28.57 3.42
C GLY A 106 -21.10 -29.76 4.37
N VAL A 107 -19.86 -30.04 4.80
CA VAL A 107 -19.63 -31.05 5.85
C VAL A 107 -19.44 -30.34 7.19
N GLU A 108 -20.53 -30.24 7.94
CA GLU A 108 -20.54 -29.86 9.35
C GLU A 108 -19.83 -30.94 10.20
N PRO A 109 -19.04 -30.56 11.23
CA PRO A 109 -18.79 -31.42 12.38
C PRO A 109 -20.03 -31.46 13.30
N PRO A 110 -20.32 -32.59 13.99
CA PRO A 110 -21.55 -32.70 14.79
C PRO A 110 -21.52 -31.79 16.02
N ALA A 111 -22.67 -31.18 16.27
CA ALA A 111 -22.93 -30.13 17.25
C ALA A 111 -23.16 -30.62 18.68
N GLN A 112 -22.84 -29.75 19.65
CA GLN A 112 -23.49 -29.48 20.95
C GLN A 112 -22.89 -28.16 21.48
N ALA A 113 -23.56 -27.16 22.06
CA ALA A 113 -24.96 -26.81 22.24
C ALA A 113 -25.04 -25.30 22.64
N THR A 114 -26.18 -24.67 22.32
CA THR A 114 -26.85 -23.49 22.93
C THR A 114 -26.20 -22.09 22.97
N GLY A 115 -26.91 -21.09 22.40
CA GLY A 115 -26.82 -19.69 22.86
C GLY A 115 -27.19 -18.58 21.86
N ALA A 116 -28.49 -18.40 21.59
CA ALA A 116 -29.22 -17.12 21.37
C ALA A 116 -28.84 -16.10 20.26
N THR A 117 -29.87 -15.84 19.42
CA THR A 117 -30.35 -14.55 18.84
C THR A 117 -29.68 -13.87 17.61
N ALA A 118 -30.24 -14.18 16.43
CA ALA A 118 -30.82 -13.32 15.35
C ALA A 118 -30.07 -12.09 14.75
N PRO A 119 -30.41 -11.63 13.50
CA PRO A 119 -31.10 -12.27 12.38
C PRO A 119 -30.30 -12.28 11.05
N ILE A 120 -30.79 -13.14 10.14
CA ILE A 120 -30.38 -13.29 8.75
C ILE A 120 -30.83 -12.05 7.95
N VAL A 121 -29.88 -11.30 7.37
CA VAL A 121 -30.17 -10.34 6.29
C VAL A 121 -30.06 -11.10 4.97
N THR A 122 -31.21 -11.34 4.36
CA THR A 122 -31.33 -11.77 2.97
C THR A 122 -30.97 -10.59 2.06
N THR A 123 -29.85 -10.68 1.33
CA THR A 123 -29.67 -9.89 0.10
C THR A 123 -29.34 -10.81 -1.05
N LYS A 124 -30.25 -10.80 -2.03
CA LYS A 124 -30.14 -11.38 -3.37
C LYS A 124 -28.79 -11.03 -4.01
N PRO A 125 -28.24 -11.90 -4.88
CA PRO A 125 -26.99 -11.60 -5.55
C PRO A 125 -27.23 -10.46 -6.55
N VAL A 126 -26.58 -9.33 -6.31
CA VAL A 126 -26.41 -8.30 -7.33
C VAL A 126 -25.36 -8.81 -8.29
N THR A 127 -25.80 -9.26 -9.46
CA THR A 127 -24.99 -9.28 -10.68
C THR A 127 -24.65 -7.83 -11.04
N GLU A 128 -23.62 -7.28 -10.44
CA GLU A 128 -22.94 -6.09 -10.93
C GLU A 128 -21.52 -6.47 -11.37
N SER A 129 -21.38 -6.55 -12.69
CA SER A 129 -20.28 -5.94 -13.44
C SER A 129 -18.87 -6.12 -12.85
N ILE A 130 -18.27 -7.27 -13.15
CA ILE A 130 -16.83 -7.48 -13.04
C ILE A 130 -16.13 -6.63 -14.13
N SER A 131 -15.97 -5.33 -13.86
CA SER A 131 -15.09 -4.43 -14.63
C SER A 131 -14.24 -3.53 -13.70
N GLY A 132 -14.15 -3.85 -12.41
CA GLY A 132 -13.26 -3.18 -11.48
C GLY A 132 -12.03 -4.05 -11.21
N GLY A 133 -10.87 -3.66 -11.73
CA GLY A 133 -9.60 -4.27 -11.32
C GLY A 133 -9.47 -4.30 -9.80
N VAL A 134 -8.96 -5.40 -9.25
CA VAL A 134 -8.77 -5.58 -7.81
C VAL A 134 -7.84 -4.47 -7.31
N LYS A 135 -8.39 -3.45 -6.64
CA LYS A 135 -7.59 -2.39 -6.00
C LYS A 135 -6.68 -3.04 -4.96
N THR A 136 -5.40 -2.67 -4.98
CA THR A 136 -4.43 -3.16 -4.00
C THR A 136 -4.81 -2.74 -2.59
N GLU A 137 -4.35 -3.47 -1.57
CA GLU A 137 -4.57 -3.13 -0.15
C GLU A 137 -4.13 -1.69 0.17
N ALA A 138 -2.99 -1.27 -0.39
CA ALA A 138 -2.46 0.08 -0.20
C ALA A 138 -3.37 1.16 -0.81
N GLU A 139 -3.95 0.90 -1.98
CA GLU A 139 -4.91 1.82 -2.62
C GLU A 139 -6.20 1.93 -1.82
N ARG A 140 -6.74 0.81 -1.33
CA ARG A 140 -7.94 0.80 -0.49
C ARG A 140 -7.74 1.58 0.80
N ARG A 141 -6.65 1.29 1.54
CA ARG A 141 -6.31 2.05 2.76
C ARG A 141 -6.14 3.54 2.50
N GLY A 142 -5.54 3.89 1.36
CA GLY A 142 -5.42 5.29 0.95
C GLY A 142 -6.78 5.94 0.66
N GLN A 143 -7.70 5.20 0.03
CA GLN A 143 -9.06 5.65 -0.23
C GLN A 143 -9.85 5.84 1.08
N ASP A 144 -9.74 4.88 2.01
CA ASP A 144 -10.40 4.92 3.31
C ASP A 144 -9.90 6.10 4.15
N PHE A 145 -8.59 6.37 4.10
CA PHE A 145 -8.01 7.55 4.74
C PHE A 145 -8.62 8.84 4.19
N LEU A 146 -8.67 9.00 2.86
CA LEU A 146 -9.24 10.21 2.26
C LEU A 146 -10.72 10.36 2.60
N ALA A 147 -11.50 9.28 2.53
CA ALA A 147 -12.92 9.30 2.86
C ALA A 147 -13.15 9.76 4.31
N ARG A 148 -12.36 9.24 5.26
CA ARG A 148 -12.45 9.59 6.68
C ARG A 148 -12.01 11.03 7.00
N MET A 149 -11.11 11.60 6.18
CA MET A 149 -10.58 12.95 6.40
C MET A 149 -11.29 14.04 5.61
N LYS A 150 -12.06 13.66 4.58
CA LYS A 150 -12.68 14.56 3.62
C LYS A 150 -13.49 15.66 4.29
N ASP A 151 -14.39 15.29 5.19
CA ASP A 151 -15.34 16.26 5.76
C ASP A 151 -14.64 17.34 6.57
N TYR A 152 -13.62 16.97 7.35
CA TYR A 152 -12.78 17.94 8.08
C TYR A 152 -12.03 18.89 7.13
N ALA A 153 -11.49 18.36 6.03
CA ALA A 153 -10.80 19.17 5.04
C ALA A 153 -11.75 20.12 4.28
N VAL A 154 -12.97 19.67 3.96
CA VAL A 154 -14.00 20.50 3.31
C VAL A 154 -14.47 21.60 4.24
N GLU A 155 -14.74 21.28 5.50
CA GLU A 155 -15.13 22.27 6.51
C GLU A 155 -14.09 23.39 6.64
N VAL A 156 -12.82 23.01 6.81
CA VAL A 156 -11.72 23.98 6.92
C VAL A 156 -11.50 24.72 5.61
N SER A 157 -11.66 24.07 4.46
CA SER A 157 -11.60 24.72 3.15
C SER A 157 -12.66 25.80 3.01
N ASN A 158 -13.88 25.55 3.46
CA ASN A 158 -14.96 26.53 3.41
C ASN A 158 -14.69 27.74 4.34
N ALA A 159 -14.11 27.50 5.51
CA ALA A 159 -13.81 28.55 6.48
C ALA A 159 -12.59 29.42 6.08
N THR A 160 -11.60 28.83 5.39
CA THR A 160 -10.28 29.46 5.18
C THR A 160 -9.97 29.81 3.73
N GLY A 161 -10.73 29.25 2.78
CA GLY A 161 -10.46 29.35 1.35
C GLY A 161 -9.33 28.44 0.85
N ILE A 162 -8.65 27.69 1.73
CA ILE A 162 -7.60 26.75 1.32
C ILE A 162 -8.27 25.52 0.68
N PRO A 163 -8.01 25.17 -0.59
CA PRO A 163 -8.67 24.05 -1.24
C PRO A 163 -8.55 22.74 -0.45
N ALA A 164 -9.67 22.07 -0.18
CA ALA A 164 -9.72 20.80 0.56
C ALA A 164 -8.76 19.74 0.00
N ARG A 165 -8.58 19.72 -1.34
CA ARG A 165 -7.61 18.86 -2.03
C ARG A 165 -6.18 19.02 -1.49
N PHE A 166 -5.76 20.26 -1.23
CA PHE A 166 -4.43 20.56 -0.73
C PHE A 166 -4.27 20.12 0.73
N LEU A 167 -5.27 20.37 1.56
CA LEU A 167 -5.32 19.92 2.95
C LEU A 167 -5.23 18.39 3.04
N LEU A 168 -6.03 17.67 2.25
CA LEU A 168 -6.01 16.20 2.20
C LEU A 168 -4.71 15.65 1.64
N GLY A 169 -4.17 16.26 0.58
CA GLY A 169 -2.91 15.82 -0.01
C GLY A 169 -1.73 15.96 0.95
N GLN A 170 -1.69 17.07 1.69
CA GLN A 170 -0.73 17.30 2.76
C GLN A 170 -0.89 16.26 3.87
N ALA A 171 -2.10 16.12 4.43
CA ALA A 171 -2.36 15.13 5.48
C ALA A 171 -1.98 13.71 5.03
N ALA A 172 -2.27 13.33 3.78
CA ALA A 172 -1.91 12.03 3.23
C ALA A 172 -0.39 11.84 3.07
N LEU A 173 0.33 12.87 2.63
CA LEU A 173 1.78 12.82 2.50
C LEU A 173 2.45 12.70 3.87
N GLU A 174 2.11 13.61 4.78
CA GLU A 174 2.77 13.74 6.09
C GLU A 174 2.49 12.54 7.01
N SER A 175 1.27 11.99 6.98
CA SER A 175 0.91 10.81 7.78
C SER A 175 1.19 9.47 7.08
N GLY A 176 1.66 9.50 5.83
CA GLY A 176 1.79 8.31 4.98
C GLY A 176 0.47 7.56 4.82
N TRP A 177 -0.61 8.27 4.46
CA TRP A 177 -1.97 7.75 4.35
C TRP A 177 -2.53 7.24 5.69
N GLY A 178 -2.22 7.92 6.79
CA GLY A 178 -2.62 7.56 8.15
C GLY A 178 -1.87 6.37 8.74
N LYS A 179 -0.78 5.90 8.11
CA LYS A 179 0.03 4.78 8.62
C LYS A 179 0.94 5.18 9.77
N HIS A 180 1.39 6.43 9.77
CA HIS A 180 2.40 6.94 10.70
C HIS A 180 1.82 8.04 11.58
N GLU A 181 0.62 7.83 12.12
CA GLU A 181 0.03 8.75 13.08
C GLU A 181 0.85 8.81 14.37
N ILE A 182 1.13 10.03 14.82
CA ILE A 182 1.84 10.28 16.07
C ILE A 182 0.94 9.88 17.24
N ARG A 183 1.46 9.04 18.12
CA ARG A 183 0.76 8.53 19.31
C ARG A 183 1.54 8.86 20.57
N ALA A 184 0.83 9.05 21.67
CA ALA A 184 1.45 9.19 22.98
C ALA A 184 1.99 7.83 23.46
N ALA A 185 2.79 7.84 24.53
CA ALA A 185 3.36 6.63 25.13
C ALA A 185 2.29 5.64 25.63
N ASP A 186 1.11 6.14 26.01
CA ASP A 186 -0.06 5.33 26.42
C ASP A 186 -0.87 4.77 25.23
N GLY A 187 -0.44 5.04 23.99
CA GLY A 187 -1.09 4.61 22.76
C GLY A 187 -2.22 5.52 22.28
N SER A 188 -2.58 6.56 23.04
CA SER A 188 -3.60 7.54 22.65
C SER A 188 -3.17 8.31 21.40
N GLN A 189 -4.15 8.69 20.59
CA GLN A 189 -3.92 9.41 19.34
C GLN A 189 -3.65 10.89 19.63
N SER A 190 -2.64 11.46 18.95
CA SER A 190 -2.43 12.91 18.94
C SER A 190 -3.32 13.64 17.93
N PHE A 191 -3.90 12.91 16.97
CA PHE A 191 -4.58 13.44 15.78
C PHE A 191 -3.73 14.34 14.88
N ASN A 192 -2.42 14.47 15.14
CA ASN A 192 -1.53 15.34 14.39
C ASN A 192 -1.09 14.68 13.07
N LEU A 193 -1.94 14.82 12.06
CA LEU A 193 -1.69 14.30 10.70
C LEU A 193 -0.57 15.02 9.95
N PHE A 194 -0.26 16.26 10.36
CA PHE A 194 0.66 17.16 9.64
C PHE A 194 2.07 17.19 10.23
N GLY A 195 2.33 16.43 11.30
CA GLY A 195 3.63 16.39 11.96
C GLY A 195 4.07 17.72 12.58
N ILE A 196 3.12 18.58 12.99
CA ILE A 196 3.45 19.92 13.48
C ILE A 196 4.15 19.82 14.84
N LYS A 197 5.38 20.32 14.93
CA LYS A 197 6.15 20.38 16.17
C LYS A 197 5.54 21.38 17.17
N ALA A 198 5.58 21.05 18.44
CA ALA A 198 5.17 21.93 19.53
C ALA A 198 6.35 22.84 19.92
N GLY A 199 6.41 24.02 19.30
CA GLY A 199 7.40 25.06 19.66
C GLY A 199 7.03 25.83 20.93
N SER A 200 7.86 26.80 21.31
CA SER A 200 7.66 27.61 22.52
C SER A 200 6.32 28.34 22.59
N ASN A 201 5.76 28.70 21.44
CA ASN A 201 4.50 29.45 21.35
C ASN A 201 3.27 28.53 21.37
N TRP A 202 3.44 27.22 21.52
CA TRP A 202 2.35 26.26 21.60
C TRP A 202 1.92 26.05 23.06
N GLY A 203 0.73 26.56 23.40
CA GLY A 203 0.14 26.40 24.74
C GLY A 203 -0.80 25.18 24.87
N GLY A 204 -1.02 24.43 23.79
CA GLY A 204 -1.92 23.28 23.76
C GLY A 204 -1.26 21.98 24.21
N ARG A 205 -2.02 20.87 24.09
CA ARG A 205 -1.50 19.53 24.43
C ARG A 205 -0.36 19.15 23.48
N SER A 206 0.51 18.28 23.96
CA SER A 206 1.64 17.79 23.19
C SER A 206 1.99 16.36 23.54
N VAL A 207 2.61 15.67 22.60
CA VAL A 207 3.16 14.33 22.81
C VAL A 207 4.64 14.33 22.45
N GLU A 208 5.43 13.56 23.20
CA GLU A 208 6.85 13.38 22.96
C GLU A 208 7.09 12.03 22.30
N VAL A 209 7.78 12.04 21.15
CA VAL A 209 8.05 10.85 20.36
C VAL A 209 9.52 10.83 19.98
N MET A 210 10.16 9.65 20.11
CA MET A 210 11.53 9.44 19.66
C MET A 210 11.56 9.37 18.13
N THR A 211 12.21 10.34 17.50
CA THR A 211 12.41 10.39 16.04
C THR A 211 13.85 10.10 15.68
N THR A 212 14.11 9.77 14.41
CA THR A 212 15.47 9.78 13.86
C THR A 212 15.64 11.07 13.08
N GLU A 213 16.50 11.98 13.55
CA GLU A 213 16.85 13.20 12.83
C GLU A 213 18.26 13.06 12.26
N TYR A 214 18.52 13.68 11.10
CA TYR A 214 19.87 13.77 10.54
C TYR A 214 20.53 15.06 11.04
N VAL A 215 21.52 14.92 11.91
CA VAL A 215 22.32 16.04 12.43
C VAL A 215 23.73 15.85 11.89
N ASP A 216 24.23 16.83 11.14
CA ASP A 216 25.53 16.79 10.46
C ASP A 216 25.71 15.57 9.54
N GLY A 217 24.64 15.16 8.86
CA GLY A 217 24.63 14.01 7.96
C GLY A 217 24.55 12.64 8.65
N ALA A 218 24.54 12.59 9.98
CA ALA A 218 24.42 11.34 10.75
C ALA A 218 23.03 11.17 11.38
N PRO A 219 22.41 9.99 11.30
CA PRO A 219 21.14 9.72 11.95
C PRO A 219 21.30 9.66 13.47
N ARG A 220 20.50 10.43 14.21
CA ARG A 220 20.47 10.45 15.68
C ARG A 220 19.04 10.28 16.18
N LYS A 221 18.86 9.46 17.23
CA LYS A 221 17.59 9.34 17.92
C LYS A 221 17.42 10.52 18.87
N VAL A 222 16.39 11.32 18.66
CA VAL A 222 16.10 12.49 19.49
C VAL A 222 14.63 12.50 19.87
N LEU A 223 14.36 12.93 21.11
CA LEU A 223 13.00 13.15 21.56
C LEU A 223 12.48 14.44 20.93
N GLN A 224 11.37 14.36 20.19
CA GLN A 224 10.72 15.50 19.58
C GLN A 224 9.33 15.69 20.18
N LYS A 225 8.96 16.95 20.40
CA LYS A 225 7.65 17.33 20.93
C LYS A 225 6.74 17.75 19.79
N PHE A 226 5.61 17.08 19.64
CA PHE A 226 4.61 17.36 18.62
C PHE A 226 3.33 17.89 19.26
N ARG A 227 2.61 18.74 18.53
CA ARG A 227 1.27 19.17 18.94
C ARG A 227 0.35 17.95 19.02
N ALA A 228 -0.59 17.97 19.94
CA ALA A 228 -1.66 16.99 20.05
C ALA A 228 -3.00 17.69 20.18
N TYR A 229 -4.00 17.14 19.54
CA TYR A 229 -5.32 17.74 19.37
C TYR A 229 -6.39 16.84 19.98
N ALA A 230 -7.58 17.36 20.23
CA ALA A 230 -8.74 16.59 20.66
C ALA A 230 -9.41 15.84 19.50
N SER A 231 -9.22 16.31 18.25
CA SER A 231 -9.81 15.71 17.06
C SER A 231 -9.02 16.04 15.79
N TYR A 232 -9.35 15.35 14.69
CA TYR A 232 -8.82 15.71 13.37
C TYR A 232 -9.29 17.10 12.93
N ALA A 233 -10.53 17.51 13.26
CA ALA A 233 -11.03 18.85 12.94
C ALA A 233 -10.11 19.94 13.48
N GLU A 234 -9.71 19.84 14.76
CA GLU A 234 -8.78 20.77 15.38
C GLU A 234 -7.40 20.73 14.71
N ALA A 235 -6.90 19.55 14.33
CA ALA A 235 -5.64 19.42 13.62
C ALA A 235 -5.65 20.12 12.24
N PHE A 236 -6.74 19.98 11.47
CA PHE A 236 -6.90 20.66 10.17
C PHE A 236 -7.03 22.18 10.37
N GLN A 237 -7.76 22.64 11.38
CA GLN A 237 -7.91 24.06 11.70
C GLN A 237 -6.58 24.71 12.13
N ASP A 238 -5.80 24.04 12.99
CA ASP A 238 -4.49 24.51 13.42
C ASP A 238 -3.49 24.56 12.26
N TYR A 239 -3.50 23.54 11.38
CA TYR A 239 -2.70 23.55 10.16
C TYR A 239 -3.05 24.74 9.25
N ALA A 240 -4.34 24.96 8.98
CA ALA A 240 -4.76 26.08 8.15
C ALA A 240 -4.40 27.45 8.77
N SER A 241 -4.54 27.58 10.10
CA SER A 241 -4.14 28.76 10.85
C SER A 241 -2.63 29.01 10.77
N LEU A 242 -1.81 27.96 10.88
CA LEU A 242 -0.37 28.04 10.70
C LEU A 242 0.00 28.51 9.30
N MET A 243 -0.69 28.02 8.27
CA MET A 243 -0.46 28.40 6.88
C MET A 243 -0.84 29.87 6.64
N GLN A 244 -1.99 30.33 7.14
CA GLN A 244 -2.46 31.70 6.97
C GLN A 244 -1.67 32.71 7.80
N GLY A 245 -1.29 32.35 9.03
CA GLY A 245 -0.59 33.23 9.97
C GLY A 245 0.87 33.46 9.63
N ASN A 246 1.47 32.64 8.76
CA ASN A 246 2.88 32.75 8.40
C ASN A 246 3.06 33.29 6.97
N ARG A 247 3.60 34.52 6.87
CA ARG A 247 3.85 35.21 5.60
C ARG A 247 4.66 34.38 4.59
N ARG A 248 5.49 33.43 5.06
CA ARG A 248 6.24 32.53 4.17
C ARG A 248 5.34 31.73 3.21
N TYR A 249 4.10 31.46 3.60
CA TYR A 249 3.14 30.67 2.80
C TYR A 249 2.14 31.54 2.03
N ALA A 250 2.24 32.88 2.11
CA ALA A 250 1.27 33.78 1.47
C ALA A 250 1.21 33.60 -0.06
N SER A 251 2.33 33.29 -0.73
CA SER A 251 2.36 32.99 -2.16
C SER A 251 1.81 31.60 -2.50
N VAL A 252 1.94 30.65 -1.56
CA VAL A 252 1.44 29.27 -1.67
C VAL A 252 -0.10 29.26 -1.63
N LEU A 253 -0.69 30.04 -0.72
CA LEU A 253 -2.14 30.13 -0.56
C LEU A 253 -2.88 30.78 -1.73
N LYS A 254 -2.15 31.43 -2.65
CA LYS A 254 -2.69 31.99 -3.89
C LYS A 254 -2.72 30.99 -5.04
N GLN A 255 -2.07 29.84 -4.88
CA GLN A 255 -2.00 28.83 -5.94
C GLN A 255 -3.32 28.07 -6.02
N THR A 256 -3.78 27.78 -7.22
CA THR A 256 -5.00 27.00 -7.48
C THR A 256 -4.70 25.64 -8.09
N ASP A 257 -3.50 25.45 -8.66
CA ASP A 257 -3.06 24.20 -9.24
C ASP A 257 -2.11 23.43 -8.30
N SER A 258 -2.03 22.12 -8.51
CA SER A 258 -1.28 21.23 -7.62
C SER A 258 0.23 21.43 -7.69
N ALA A 259 0.77 21.77 -8.87
CA ALA A 259 2.20 21.94 -9.06
C ALA A 259 2.68 23.25 -8.42
N GLY A 260 1.98 24.35 -8.67
CA GLY A 260 2.24 25.65 -8.06
C GLY A 260 2.18 25.60 -6.54
N PHE A 261 1.16 24.94 -5.97
CA PHE A 261 1.04 24.74 -4.52
C PHE A 261 2.25 23.98 -3.96
N ALA A 262 2.59 22.82 -4.56
CA ALA A 262 3.66 21.96 -4.08
C ALA A 262 5.06 22.60 -4.18
N GLN A 263 5.36 23.21 -5.34
CA GLN A 263 6.60 23.96 -5.53
C GLN A 263 6.67 25.19 -4.63
N GLY A 264 5.52 25.84 -4.39
CA GLY A 264 5.40 26.94 -3.44
C GLY A 264 5.82 26.52 -2.03
N LEU A 265 5.28 25.40 -1.53
CA LEU A 265 5.64 24.85 -0.22
C LEU A 265 7.12 24.52 -0.11
N GLN A 266 7.69 23.85 -1.12
CA GLN A 266 9.11 23.49 -1.12
C GLN A 266 10.00 24.73 -1.12
N ARG A 267 9.72 25.73 -1.97
CA ARG A 267 10.45 27.01 -1.99
C ARG A 267 10.30 27.80 -0.69
N ALA A 268 9.12 27.72 -0.07
CA ALA A 268 8.88 28.33 1.23
C ALA A 268 9.65 27.63 2.36
N GLY A 269 10.28 26.47 2.10
CA GLY A 269 11.05 25.67 3.06
C GLY A 269 10.18 24.84 3.99
N TYR A 270 9.00 24.39 3.53
CA TYR A 270 8.11 23.55 4.35
C TYR A 270 8.78 22.21 4.69
N ALA A 271 9.45 21.58 3.70
CA ALA A 271 10.21 20.35 3.86
C ALA A 271 11.62 20.50 3.27
N THR A 272 12.57 19.75 3.82
CA THR A 272 13.96 19.68 3.34
C THR A 272 14.17 18.63 2.25
N ASP A 273 13.19 17.75 2.04
CA ASP A 273 13.23 16.71 1.01
C ASP A 273 13.24 17.35 -0.40
N PRO A 274 14.27 17.10 -1.24
CA PRO A 274 14.34 17.65 -2.59
C PRO A 274 13.21 17.16 -3.51
N GLN A 275 12.60 16.00 -3.23
CA GLN A 275 11.49 15.44 -4.02
C GLN A 275 10.11 15.78 -3.44
N TYR A 276 10.04 16.67 -2.45
CA TYR A 276 8.80 16.99 -1.75
C TYR A 276 7.67 17.44 -2.69
N ALA A 277 7.95 18.40 -3.57
CA ALA A 277 6.94 18.94 -4.47
C ALA A 277 6.43 17.89 -5.47
N GLU A 278 7.32 17.02 -5.96
CA GLU A 278 6.97 15.93 -6.87
C GLU A 278 6.04 14.92 -6.21
N LYS A 279 6.42 14.47 -5.00
CA LYS A 279 5.62 13.54 -4.18
C LYS A 279 4.23 14.12 -3.91
N LEU A 280 4.16 15.36 -3.45
CA LEU A 280 2.88 16.01 -3.17
C LEU A 280 2.04 16.17 -4.45
N THR A 281 2.64 16.63 -5.55
CA THR A 281 1.95 16.80 -6.83
C THR A 281 1.36 15.48 -7.32
N SER A 282 2.12 14.38 -7.19
CA SER A 282 1.66 13.03 -7.52
C SER A 282 0.44 12.61 -6.68
N ILE A 283 0.47 12.87 -5.37
CA ILE A 283 -0.66 12.61 -4.47
C ILE A 283 -1.89 13.43 -4.87
N LEU A 284 -1.71 14.74 -5.06
CA LEU A 284 -2.79 15.65 -5.42
C LEU A 284 -3.43 15.24 -6.74
N ASN A 285 -2.63 14.90 -7.75
CA ASN A 285 -3.06 14.44 -9.08
C ASN A 285 -3.42 12.94 -9.13
N GLY A 286 -3.44 12.23 -8.00
CA GLY A 286 -3.81 10.83 -7.96
C GLY A 286 -5.29 10.61 -8.28
N ALA A 287 -5.62 9.48 -8.93
CA ALA A 287 -7.00 9.11 -9.24
C ALA A 287 -7.89 9.02 -7.97
N ARG A 288 -7.35 8.46 -6.89
CA ARG A 288 -8.01 8.41 -5.57
C ARG A 288 -8.39 9.78 -5.01
N MET A 289 -7.52 10.78 -5.18
CA MET A 289 -7.78 12.14 -4.70
C MET A 289 -8.93 12.78 -5.48
N ARG A 290 -8.90 12.65 -6.81
CA ARG A 290 -9.99 13.13 -7.69
C ARG A 290 -11.32 12.47 -7.36
N GLN A 291 -11.34 11.14 -7.22
CA GLN A 291 -12.56 10.39 -6.91
C GLN A 291 -13.18 10.82 -5.58
N THR A 292 -12.35 11.05 -4.56
CA THR A 292 -12.86 11.39 -3.22
C THR A 292 -13.56 12.76 -3.15
N LEU A 293 -13.11 13.72 -3.96
CA LEU A 293 -13.67 15.07 -3.97
C LEU A 293 -14.93 15.21 -4.85
N ILE A 294 -15.21 14.21 -5.69
CA ILE A 294 -16.39 14.16 -6.57
C ILE A 294 -17.53 13.37 -5.91
N ALA A 295 -17.19 12.32 -5.16
CA ALA A 295 -18.13 11.60 -4.29
C ALA A 295 -18.66 12.51 -3.17
#